data_AF-A0A7W0F3I0-F1
#
_entry.id   AF-A0A7W0F3I0-F1
#
_cell.length_a   1.000
_cell.length_b   1.000
_cell.length_c   1.000
_cell.angle_alpha   90.00
_cell.angle_beta   90.00
_cell.angle_gamma   90.00
#
_symmetry.space_group_name_H-M   'P 1'
#
loop_
_entity.id
_entity.type
_entity.pdbx_description
1 polymer ?
#
loop_
_entity_poly.entity_id
_entity_poly.type
_entity_poly.pdbx_seq_one_letter_code
_entity_poly.pdbx_strand_id
1 'polypeptide(L)' 'VLLDLRLPYLSGDHIMKLLKDKDRIPAKVLIISGLPGEVIASTAERYGAAGYLEKPYTPRELLKKVAELFEDFDAPCE' A
#
# COMPACT_ATOMS: atom_id res chain seq x y z
N VAL A 1 -3.34 -5.15 2.87
CA VAL A 1 -2.03 -5.27 3.55
C VAL A 1 -1.44 -3.88 3.71
N LEU A 2 -0.95 -3.54 4.91
CA LEU A 2 -0.20 -2.30 5.14
C LEU A 2 1.30 -2.63 5.07
N LEU A 3 2.07 -1.91 4.24
CA LEU A 3 3.48 -2.23 3.98
C LEU A 3 4.39 -1.03 4.24
N ASP A 4 5.42 -1.19 5.06
CA ASP A 4 6.47 -0.17 5.25
C ASP A 4 7.60 -0.34 4.22
N LEU A 5 8.05 0.76 3.60
CA LEU A 5 9.21 0.75 2.71
C LEU A 5 10.54 0.87 3.45
N ARG A 6 10.54 1.45 4.65
CA ARG A 6 11.72 1.62 5.49
C ARG A 6 11.84 0.44 6.45
N LEU A 7 12.28 -0.69 5.90
CA LEU A 7 12.60 -1.89 6.66
C LEU A 7 14.13 -2.05 6.71
N PRO A 8 14.73 -2.32 7.89
CA PRO A 8 16.18 -2.29 8.07
C PRO A 8 16.94 -3.37 7.28
N TYR A 9 16.28 -4.47 6.92
CA TYR A 9 16.93 -5.65 6.30
C TYR A 9 16.28 -6.11 4.99
N LEU A 10 15.13 -5.54 4.64
CA LEU A 10 14.38 -5.93 3.45
C LEU A 10 13.89 -4.69 2.76
N SER A 11 14.11 -4.55 1.47
CA SER A 11 13.56 -3.40 0.74
C SER A 11 12.10 -3.68 0.42
N GLY A 12 11.19 -2.72 0.67
CA GLY A 12 9.75 -2.91 0.50
C GLY A 12 9.32 -3.29 -0.92
N ASP A 13 10.16 -3.00 -1.92
CA ASP A 13 10.02 -3.46 -3.30
C ASP A 13 10.17 -4.97 -3.46
N HIS A 14 11.06 -5.61 -2.70
CA HIS A 14 11.15 -7.08 -2.71
C HIS A 14 9.87 -7.69 -2.13
N ILE A 15 9.27 -7.08 -1.10
CA ILE A 15 8.01 -7.56 -0.54
C ILE A 15 6.89 -7.39 -1.57
N MET A 16 6.81 -6.25 -2.25
CA MET A 16 5.81 -6.06 -3.31
C MET A 16 5.98 -7.02 -4.48
N LYS A 17 7.23 -7.26 -4.90
CA LYS A 17 7.51 -8.31 -5.88
C LYS A 17 7.03 -9.66 -5.37
N LEU A 18 7.32 -10.07 -4.13
CA LEU A 18 6.85 -11.34 -3.59
C LEU A 18 5.32 -11.44 -3.47
N LEU A 19 4.65 -10.33 -3.11
CA LEU A 19 3.19 -10.28 -2.98
C LEU A 19 2.49 -10.36 -4.35
N LYS A 20 3.11 -9.80 -5.39
CA LYS A 20 2.57 -9.81 -6.76
C LYS A 20 3.09 -10.94 -7.64
N ASP A 21 4.26 -11.48 -7.35
CA ASP A 21 4.87 -12.57 -8.10
C ASP A 21 3.96 -13.80 -7.96
N LYS A 22 3.37 -14.19 -9.09
CA LYS A 22 2.42 -15.30 -9.28
C LYS A 22 0.95 -15.05 -8.91
N ASP A 23 0.47 -13.80 -8.72
CA ASP A 23 -0.93 -13.51 -8.36
C ASP A 23 -1.43 -14.34 -7.14
N ARG A 24 -0.50 -14.79 -6.28
CA ARG A 24 -0.83 -15.76 -5.22
C ARG A 24 -1.66 -15.15 -4.11
N ILE A 25 -1.62 -13.83 -3.96
CA ILE A 25 -2.33 -13.11 -2.91
C ILE A 25 -3.06 -11.93 -3.57
N PRO A 26 -4.37 -12.04 -3.83
CA PRO A 26 -5.19 -10.94 -4.34
C PRO A 26 -5.46 -9.93 -3.21
N ALA A 27 -4.43 -9.25 -2.74
CA ALA A 27 -4.53 -8.27 -1.66
C ALA A 27 -4.18 -6.86 -2.14
N LYS A 28 -5.05 -5.90 -1.82
CA LYS A 28 -4.74 -4.48 -1.94
C LYS A 28 -3.62 -4.12 -0.96
N VAL A 29 -2.52 -3.56 -1.49
CA VAL A 29 -1.36 -3.13 -0.68
C VAL A 29 -1.39 -1.61 -0.54
N LEU A 30 -1.44 -1.14 0.70
CA LEU A 30 -1.27 0.27 1.06
C LEU A 30 0.16 0.46 1.57
N ILE A 31 0.95 1.25 0.86
CA ILE A 31 2.30 1.61 1.30
C ILE A 31 2.23 2.67 2.40
N ILE A 32 3.05 2.52 3.43
CA ILE A 32 3.18 3.49 4.52
C ILE A 32 4.66 3.78 4.75
N SER A 33 5.15 5.00 4.48
CA SER A 33 6.58 5.31 4.62
C SER A 33 6.82 6.74 5.11
N GLY A 34 7.96 6.98 5.76
CA GLY A 34 8.43 8.33 6.11
C GLY A 34 9.36 8.95 5.06
N LEU A 35 9.21 8.53 3.80
CA LEU A 35 9.85 9.16 2.65
C LEU A 35 8.96 10.32 2.17
N PRO A 36 9.51 11.29 1.41
CA PRO A 36 8.69 12.33 0.81
C PRO A 36 7.56 11.74 -0.06
N GLY A 37 6.37 12.31 0.00
CA GLY A 37 5.18 11.82 -0.71
C GLY A 37 5.42 11.53 -2.19
N GLU A 38 6.18 12.35 -2.92
CA GLU A 38 6.52 12.13 -4.33
C GLU A 38 7.28 10.83 -4.58
N VAL A 39 8.23 10.51 -3.69
CA VAL A 39 9.03 9.28 -3.75
C VAL A 39 8.13 8.07 -3.46
N ILE A 40 7.24 8.20 -2.49
CA ILE A 40 6.29 7.13 -2.14
C ILE A 40 5.30 6.90 -3.28
N ALA A 41 4.76 7.95 -3.89
CA ALA A 41 3.83 7.87 -5.00
C ALA A 41 4.45 7.17 -6.21
N SER A 42 5.65 7.59 -6.63
CA SER A 42 6.39 6.95 -7.72
C SER A 42 6.66 5.47 -7.43
N THR A 43 7.02 5.14 -6.19
CA THR A 43 7.22 3.76 -5.74
C THR A 43 5.91 2.97 -5.80
N ALA A 44 4.82 3.52 -5.27
CA ALA A 44 3.50 2.91 -5.27
C ALA A 44 3.01 2.57 -6.67
N GLU A 45 3.13 3.50 -7.61
CA GLU A 45 2.78 3.28 -9.02
C GLU A 45 3.65 2.18 -9.64
N ARG A 46 4.97 2.24 -9.45
CA ARG A 46 5.92 1.30 -10.05
C ARG A 46 5.68 -0.15 -9.63
N TYR A 47 5.19 -0.36 -8.41
CA TYR A 47 4.84 -1.68 -7.89
C TYR A 47 3.33 -1.97 -7.95
N GLY A 48 2.52 -1.04 -8.44
CA GLY A 48 1.06 -1.10 -8.50
C GLY A 48 0.41 -1.33 -7.13
N ALA A 49 0.84 -0.60 -6.12
CA ALA A 49 0.15 -0.50 -4.85
C ALA A 49 -1.29 0.00 -5.08
N ALA A 50 -2.22 -0.37 -4.20
CA ALA A 50 -3.56 0.17 -4.23
C ALA A 50 -3.58 1.64 -3.73
N GLY A 51 -2.61 2.01 -2.90
CA GLY A 51 -2.43 3.39 -2.46
C GLY A 51 -1.18 3.57 -1.61
N TYR A 52 -1.00 4.79 -1.11
CA TYR A 52 0.08 5.14 -0.20
C TYR A 52 -0.34 6.13 0.89
N LEU A 53 0.46 6.18 1.97
CA LEU A 53 0.33 7.10 3.09
C LEU A 53 1.72 7.51 3.60
N GLU A 54 1.96 8.81 3.72
CA GLU A 54 3.21 9.37 4.25
C GLU A 54 3.18 9.46 5.78
N LYS A 55 4.31 9.21 6.44
CA LYS A 55 4.50 9.43 7.88
C LYS A 55 5.08 10.83 8.14
N PRO A 56 4.64 11.53 9.19
CA PRO A 56 3.65 11.11 10.19
C PRO A 56 2.21 11.28 9.68
N TYR A 57 1.32 10.38 10.11
CA TYR A 57 -0.11 10.44 9.83
C TYR A 57 -0.94 10.31 11.11
N THR A 58 -2.17 10.79 11.07
CA THR A 58 -3.16 10.60 12.12
C THR A 58 -3.92 9.29 11.94
N PRO A 59 -4.47 8.71 13.03
CA PRO A 59 -5.35 7.53 12.92
C PRO A 59 -6.54 7.76 11.97
N ARG A 60 -7.05 9.00 11.92
CA ARG A 60 -8.18 9.38 11.04
C ARG A 60 -7.79 9.31 9.56
N GLU A 61 -6.58 9.76 9.20
CA GLU A 61 -6.08 9.68 7.83
C GLU A 61 -5.86 8.24 7.39
N LEU A 62 -5.31 7.40 8.28
CA LEU A 62 -5.16 5.96 8.00
C LEU A 62 -6.52 5.31 7.73
N LEU A 63 -7.50 5.53 8.60
CA LEU A 63 -8.84 4.97 8.45
C LEU A 63 -9.52 5.44 7.17
N LYS A 64 -9.41 6.75 6.86
CA LYS A 64 -9.95 7.30 5.61
C LYS A 64 -9.30 6.64 4.40
N LYS A 65 -7.97 6.51 4.39
CA LYS A 65 -7.24 5.89 3.27
C LYS A 65 -7.62 4.43 3.10
N VAL A 66 -7.78 3.69 4.20
CA VAL A 66 -8.23 2.31 4.16
C VAL A 66 -9.65 2.23 3.60
N ALA A 67 -10.58 3.08 4.06
CA ALA A 67 -11.95 3.12 3.54
C ALA A 67 -11.98 3.39 2.03
N GLU A 68 -11.25 4.40 1.55
CA GLU A 68 -11.12 4.73 0.11
C GLU A 68 -10.66 3.51 -0.72
N LEU A 69 -9.81 2.65 -0.17
CA LEU A 69 -9.34 1.44 -0.85
C LEU A 69 -10.37 0.30 -0.86
N PHE A 70 -11.36 0.31 0.02
CA PHE A 70 -12.40 -0.72 0.12
C PHE A 70 -13.75 -0.28 -0.47
N GLU A 71 -13.97 1.01 -0.71
CA GLU A 71 -15.20 1.52 -1.38
C GLU A 71 -15.32 1.04 -2.84
N ASP A 72 -14.21 0.64 -3.49
CA ASP A 72 -14.25 -0.08 -4.78
C ASP A 72 -14.79 -1.54 -4.66
N PHE A 73 -15.18 -1.99 -3.47
CA PHE A 73 -15.57 -3.38 -3.18
C PHE A 73 -17.06 -3.55 -2.85
N ASP A 74 -17.92 -2.61 -3.25
CA ASP A 74 -19.35 -2.89 -3.49
C ASP A 74 -19.51 -3.71 -4.79
N ALA A 75 -18.81 -4.85 -4.87
CA ALA A 75 -19.28 -5.94 -5.70
C ALA A 75 -20.43 -6.60 -4.90
N PRO A 76 -21.67 -6.60 -5.41
CA PRO A 76 -22.77 -7.25 -4.71
C PRO A 76 -22.38 -8.72 -4.46
N CYS A 77 -22.42 -9.14 -3.20
CA CYS A 77 -22.48 -10.56 -2.88
C CYS A 77 -23.82 -11.07 -3.45
N GLU A 78 -23.72 -11.86 -4.53
CA GLU A 78 -24.79 -12.78 -4.94
C GLU A 78 -25.13 -13.78 -3.83
#